data_AF-A0A9X4NUT9-F1
#
_entry.id   AF-A0A9X4NUT9-F1
#
_cell.length_a   1.000
_cell.length_b   1.000
_cell.length_c   1.000
_cell.angle_alpha   90.00
_cell.angle_beta   90.00
_cell.angle_gamma   90.00
#
_symmetry.space_group_name_H-M   'P 1'
#
loop_
_entity.id
_entity.type
_entity.pdbx_description
1 polymer ?
#
loop_
_entity_poly.entity_id
_entity_poly.type
_entity_poly.pdbx_seq_one_letter_code
_entity_poly.pdbx_strand_id
1 'polypeptide(L)'
;MAQDRDAVAPPALAVKPPSFDTQHLQTFEVSPSSALVYGIDPATLAVDGQGVVRYVLVARSASGALNVLYEGIRCQTAELITYARWDNRSAWNIDEAAEWRPLSSSGSTRHAMRLARTAVCDGPTPNGDATNMLRTLKRGGMVER
;
A
#
# COMPACT_ATOMS: atom_id res chain seq x y z
N MET A 1 4.79 -34.38 -22.78
CA MET A 1 3.85 -33.33 -22.30
C MET A 1 3.93 -33.30 -20.79
N ALA A 2 4.91 -32.58 -20.25
CA ALA A 2 5.04 -32.40 -18.81
C ALA A 2 4.32 -31.10 -18.47
N GLN A 3 3.20 -31.24 -17.75
CA GLN A 3 2.50 -30.11 -17.15
C GLN A 3 3.39 -29.57 -16.03
N ASP A 4 3.78 -28.31 -16.16
CA ASP A 4 4.46 -27.52 -15.14
C ASP A 4 3.57 -27.49 -13.88
N ARG A 5 3.89 -28.35 -12.91
CA ARG A 5 3.13 -28.51 -11.65
C ARG A 5 3.58 -27.54 -10.55
N ASP A 6 4.53 -26.67 -10.88
CA ASP A 6 5.13 -25.72 -9.94
C ASP A 6 4.78 -24.25 -10.27
N ALA A 7 3.75 -24.01 -11.06
CA ALA A 7 3.25 -22.66 -11.30
C ALA A 7 2.74 -22.04 -9.99
N VAL A 8 3.62 -21.32 -9.29
CA VAL A 8 3.28 -20.49 -8.15
C VAL A 8 2.21 -19.52 -8.62
N ALA A 9 1.04 -19.56 -7.99
CA ALA A 9 -0.05 -18.66 -8.32
C ALA A 9 0.44 -17.20 -8.27
N PRO A 10 0.07 -16.36 -9.26
CA PRO A 10 0.40 -14.95 -9.25
C PRO A 10 0.09 -14.31 -7.88
N PRO A 11 0.97 -13.45 -7.34
CA PRO A 11 0.85 -12.98 -5.96
C PRO A 11 -0.51 -12.32 -5.63
N ALA A 12 -1.20 -11.73 -6.60
CA ALA A 12 -2.52 -11.13 -6.40
C ALA A 12 -3.65 -12.15 -6.26
N LEU A 13 -3.57 -13.30 -6.91
CA LEU A 13 -4.59 -14.35 -6.81
C LEU A 13 -4.53 -15.08 -5.46
N ALA A 14 -3.41 -14.97 -4.75
CA ALA A 14 -3.23 -15.56 -3.42
C ALA A 14 -3.83 -14.73 -2.27
N VAL A 15 -4.31 -13.51 -2.54
CA VAL A 15 -4.76 -12.58 -1.48
C VAL A 15 -6.13 -12.00 -1.82
N LYS A 16 -7.08 -12.14 -0.89
CA LYS A 16 -8.40 -11.52 -1.01
C LYS A 16 -8.32 -10.05 -0.58
N PRO A 17 -8.70 -9.08 -1.45
CA PRO A 17 -8.78 -7.68 -1.04
C PRO A 17 -9.80 -7.48 0.11
N PRO A 18 -9.48 -6.65 1.11
CA PRO A 18 -10.34 -6.46 2.27
C PRO A 18 -11.49 -5.49 1.96
N SER A 19 -12.49 -5.45 2.84
CA SER A 19 -13.34 -4.26 2.98
C SER A 19 -12.51 -3.11 3.54
N PHE A 20 -12.88 -1.88 3.24
CA PHE A 20 -12.16 -0.69 3.71
C PHE A 20 -13.09 0.48 4.03
N ASP A 21 -12.57 1.43 4.80
CA ASP A 21 -13.23 2.66 5.19
C ASP A 21 -12.47 3.90 4.67
N THR A 22 -13.19 4.78 3.98
CA THR A 22 -12.63 6.02 3.42
C THR A 22 -12.79 7.24 4.33
N GLN A 23 -13.50 7.10 5.45
CA GLN A 23 -13.79 8.17 6.41
C GLN A 23 -12.73 8.27 7.51
N HIS A 24 -12.13 7.15 7.92
CA HIS A 24 -11.18 7.07 9.03
C HIS A 24 -9.74 6.79 8.57
N LEU A 25 -9.32 7.46 7.50
CA LEU A 25 -7.98 7.27 6.93
C LEU A 25 -6.89 7.88 7.81
N GLN A 26 -5.81 7.13 8.02
CA GLN A 26 -4.57 7.70 8.53
C GLN A 26 -3.81 8.34 7.36
N THR A 27 -3.89 9.66 7.26
CA THR A 27 -3.28 10.43 6.17
C THR A 27 -1.78 10.59 6.34
N PHE A 28 -1.07 10.75 5.21
CA PHE A 28 0.34 11.05 5.18
C PHE A 28 0.70 11.92 3.97
N GLU A 29 1.72 12.77 4.13
CA GLU A 29 2.13 13.68 3.07
C GLU A 29 3.04 12.96 2.08
N VAL A 30 2.64 12.92 0.80
CA VAL A 30 3.47 12.40 -0.30
C VAL A 30 4.36 13.50 -0.88
N SER A 31 3.84 14.71 -1.10
CA SER A 31 4.57 15.95 -1.44
C SER A 31 3.84 17.15 -0.87
N PRO A 32 4.53 18.24 -0.47
CA PRO A 32 3.89 19.52 -0.20
C PRO A 32 3.10 20.08 -1.39
N SER A 33 3.52 19.74 -2.61
CA SER A 33 2.91 20.19 -3.87
C SER A 33 1.89 19.21 -4.48
N SER A 34 1.50 18.16 -3.75
CA SER A 34 0.60 17.15 -4.32
C SER A 34 -0.82 17.69 -4.45
N ALA A 35 -1.45 17.44 -5.61
CA ALA A 35 -2.87 17.70 -5.82
C ALA A 35 -3.78 16.60 -5.21
N LEU A 36 -3.19 15.55 -4.62
CA LEU A 36 -3.89 14.42 -4.04
C LEU A 36 -3.60 14.34 -2.53
N VAL A 37 -4.64 14.04 -1.76
CA VAL A 37 -4.52 13.66 -0.34
C VAL A 37 -4.44 12.15 -0.27
N TYR A 38 -3.40 11.63 0.37
CA TYR A 38 -3.17 10.20 0.54
C TYR A 38 -3.44 9.78 1.98
N GLY A 39 -4.06 8.62 2.14
CA GLY A 39 -4.20 7.95 3.42
C GLY A 39 -4.32 6.45 3.26
N ILE A 40 -4.05 5.74 4.34
CA ILE A 40 -4.30 4.30 4.44
C ILE A 40 -5.48 4.06 5.37
N ASP A 41 -6.25 3.00 5.11
CA ASP A 41 -7.22 2.50 6.08
C ASP A 41 -6.48 1.70 7.18
N PRO A 42 -6.49 2.17 8.45
CA PRO A 42 -5.81 1.49 9.55
C PRO A 42 -6.25 0.03 9.76
N ALA A 43 -7.50 -0.30 9.49
CA ALA A 43 -8.04 -1.65 9.70
C ALA A 43 -7.51 -2.67 8.68
N THR A 44 -6.93 -2.19 7.58
CA THR A 44 -6.39 -3.04 6.51
C THR A 44 -4.88 -3.26 6.62
N LEU A 45 -4.20 -2.52 7.50
CA LEU A 45 -2.74 -2.60 7.65
C LEU A 45 -2.36 -3.88 8.38
N ALA A 46 -1.61 -4.74 7.72
CA ALA A 46 -1.12 -5.98 8.30
C ALA A 46 0.27 -6.36 7.78
N VAL A 47 1.05 -7.06 8.59
CA VAL A 47 2.31 -7.70 8.19
C VAL A 47 2.07 -9.19 8.08
N ASP A 48 2.41 -9.79 6.96
CA ASP A 48 2.27 -11.24 6.78
C ASP A 48 3.50 -12.03 7.25
N GLY A 49 3.39 -13.36 7.26
CA GLY A 49 4.48 -14.25 7.66
C GLY A 49 5.69 -14.25 6.72
N GLN A 50 5.66 -13.50 5.62
CA GLN A 50 6.79 -13.31 4.70
C GLN A 50 7.37 -11.88 4.80
N GLY A 51 6.89 -11.07 5.75
CA GLY A 51 7.34 -9.70 5.95
C GLY A 51 6.80 -8.70 4.92
N VAL A 52 5.75 -9.05 4.18
CA VAL A 52 5.04 -8.11 3.29
C VAL A 52 4.03 -7.32 4.10
N VAL A 53 4.11 -6.00 4.02
CA VAL A 53 3.16 -5.09 4.65
C VAL A 53 2.04 -4.77 3.67
N ARG A 54 0.83 -5.26 3.94
CA ARG A 54 -0.36 -5.05 3.09
C ARG A 54 -1.27 -3.99 3.68
N TYR A 55 -1.89 -3.21 2.81
CA TYR A 55 -2.79 -2.12 3.19
C TYR A 55 -3.65 -1.68 2.02
N VAL A 56 -4.78 -1.02 2.33
CA VAL A 56 -5.56 -0.26 1.36
C VAL A 56 -5.12 1.20 1.41
N LEU A 57 -4.67 1.70 0.26
CA LEU A 57 -4.40 3.11 0.01
C LEU A 57 -5.63 3.78 -0.59
N VAL A 58 -5.92 4.99 -0.12
CA VAL A 58 -6.88 5.91 -0.75
C VAL A 58 -6.15 7.19 -1.12
N ALA A 59 -6.21 7.57 -2.39
CA ALA A 59 -5.80 8.88 -2.89
C ALA A 59 -7.04 9.66 -3.36
N ARG A 60 -7.23 10.87 -2.81
CA ARG A 60 -8.40 11.72 -3.07
C ARG A 60 -7.98 13.02 -3.74
N SER A 61 -8.64 13.37 -4.84
CA SER A 61 -8.48 14.68 -5.49
C SER A 61 -9.33 15.77 -4.82
N ALA A 62 -9.01 17.03 -5.11
CA ALA A 62 -9.84 18.17 -4.69
C ALA A 62 -11.29 18.11 -5.23
N SER A 63 -11.50 17.48 -6.39
CA SER A 63 -12.84 17.25 -6.97
C SER A 63 -13.60 16.09 -6.32
N GLY A 64 -12.99 15.38 -5.37
CA GLY A 64 -13.60 14.23 -4.70
C GLY A 64 -13.40 12.89 -5.40
N ALA A 65 -12.71 12.85 -6.54
CA ALA A 65 -12.38 11.59 -7.22
C ALA A 65 -11.46 10.75 -6.32
N LEU A 66 -11.75 9.44 -6.27
CA LEU A 66 -11.03 8.47 -5.47
C LEU A 66 -10.26 7.51 -6.36
N ASN A 67 -9.01 7.27 -5.98
CA ASN A 67 -8.22 6.14 -6.46
C ASN A 67 -7.89 5.27 -5.24
N VAL A 68 -8.42 4.05 -5.21
CA VAL A 68 -8.25 3.12 -4.08
C VAL A 68 -7.52 1.88 -4.56
N LEU A 69 -6.42 1.55 -3.88
CA LEU A 69 -5.50 0.48 -4.26
C LEU A 69 -5.31 -0.45 -3.07
N TYR A 70 -5.36 -1.76 -3.32
CA TYR A 70 -4.86 -2.74 -2.36
C TYR A 70 -3.42 -3.09 -2.73
N GLU A 71 -2.48 -2.76 -1.85
CA GLU A 71 -1.05 -2.81 -2.14
C GLU A 71 -0.28 -3.60 -1.08
N GLY A 72 0.91 -4.05 -1.46
CA GLY A 72 1.89 -4.69 -0.58
C GLY A 72 3.26 -4.05 -0.74
N ILE A 73 3.91 -3.70 0.38
CA ILE A 73 5.31 -3.27 0.42
C ILE A 73 6.17 -4.40 0.95
N ARG A 74 7.26 -4.71 0.24
CA ARG A 74 8.33 -5.60 0.72
C ARG A 74 9.54 -4.77 1.08
N CYS A 75 9.77 -4.56 2.37
CA CYS A 75 10.88 -3.72 2.85
C CYS A 75 12.26 -4.29 2.49
N GLN A 76 12.41 -5.61 2.48
CA GLN A 76 13.69 -6.30 2.23
C GLN A 76 14.30 -5.95 0.87
N THR A 77 13.48 -5.83 -0.17
CA THR A 77 13.89 -5.53 -1.55
C THR A 77 13.50 -4.14 -2.00
N ALA A 78 12.83 -3.36 -1.14
CA ALA A 78 12.25 -2.06 -1.46
C ALA A 78 11.33 -2.11 -2.70
N GLU A 79 10.36 -3.01 -2.68
CA GLU A 79 9.40 -3.20 -3.78
C GLU A 79 7.94 -2.99 -3.35
N LEU A 80 7.12 -2.60 -4.32
CA LEU A 80 5.67 -2.45 -4.23
C LEU A 80 5.01 -3.45 -5.18
N ILE A 81 3.93 -4.06 -4.73
CA ILE A 81 2.96 -4.75 -5.59
C ILE A 81 1.59 -4.11 -5.41
N THR A 82 0.84 -3.96 -6.50
CA THR A 82 -0.55 -3.51 -6.47
C THR A 82 -1.43 -4.72 -6.80
N TYR A 83 -2.10 -5.28 -5.80
CA TYR A 83 -2.89 -6.51 -5.94
C TYR A 83 -4.24 -6.28 -6.61
N ALA A 84 -4.89 -5.16 -6.27
CA ALA A 84 -6.21 -4.85 -6.78
C ALA A 84 -6.47 -3.35 -6.81
N ARG A 85 -7.38 -2.93 -7.68
CA ARG A 85 -7.85 -1.55 -7.81
C ARG A 85 -9.36 -1.50 -7.64
N TRP A 86 -9.85 -0.57 -6.84
CA TRP A 86 -11.28 -0.35 -6.69
C TRP A 86 -11.83 0.39 -7.91
N ASP A 87 -12.95 -0.07 -8.45
CA ASP A 87 -13.64 0.64 -9.53
C ASP A 87 -14.79 1.52 -9.06
N ASN A 88 -15.38 2.22 -10.03
CA ASN A 88 -16.55 3.05 -9.85
C ASN A 88 -17.87 2.26 -9.64
N ARG A 89 -17.84 0.92 -9.72
CA ARG A 89 -18.99 0.03 -9.48
C ARG A 89 -18.97 -0.58 -8.09
N SER A 90 -18.09 -0.08 -7.22
CA SER A 90 -17.93 -0.59 -5.87
C SER A 90 -17.45 -2.04 -5.83
N ALA A 91 -16.50 -2.39 -6.71
CA ALA A 91 -15.88 -3.70 -6.75
C ALA A 91 -14.34 -3.63 -6.84
N TRP A 92 -13.69 -4.68 -6.34
CA TRP A 92 -12.26 -4.90 -6.52
C TRP A 92 -11.99 -5.55 -7.87
N ASN A 93 -11.14 -4.91 -8.68
CA ASN A 93 -10.53 -5.53 -9.85
C ASN A 93 -9.16 -6.04 -9.47
N ILE A 94 -9.03 -7.36 -9.39
CA ILE A 94 -7.77 -8.04 -9.08
C ILE A 94 -6.86 -7.97 -10.30
N ASP A 95 -5.60 -7.62 -10.07
CA ASP A 95 -4.56 -7.56 -11.09
C ASP A 95 -3.85 -8.91 -11.14
N GLU A 96 -4.35 -9.85 -11.95
CA GLU A 96 -3.76 -11.20 -12.03
C GLU A 96 -2.32 -11.20 -12.55
N ALA A 97 -1.91 -10.13 -13.22
CA ALA A 97 -0.55 -9.90 -13.70
C ALA A 97 0.23 -8.95 -12.76
N ALA A 98 -0.16 -8.83 -11.50
CA ALA A 98 0.53 -7.97 -10.55
C ALA A 98 1.99 -8.39 -10.36
N GLU A 99 2.89 -7.46 -10.65
CA GLU A 99 4.33 -7.63 -10.49
C GLU A 99 4.89 -6.73 -9.39
N TRP A 100 5.98 -7.19 -8.78
CA TRP A 100 6.78 -6.38 -7.88
C TRP A 100 7.50 -5.30 -8.68
N ARG A 101 7.38 -4.06 -8.24
CA ARG A 101 8.00 -2.88 -8.86
C ARG A 101 8.87 -2.16 -7.85
N PRO A 102 10.05 -1.66 -8.23
CA PRO A 102 10.90 -0.90 -7.31
C PRO A 102 10.16 0.31 -6.72
N LEU A 103 10.35 0.53 -5.43
CA LEU A 103 9.98 1.79 -4.80
C LEU A 103 10.91 2.89 -5.33
N SER A 104 10.31 4.00 -5.77
CA SER A 104 11.02 5.17 -6.28
C SER A 104 10.56 6.43 -5.56
N SER A 105 11.44 7.44 -5.46
CA SER A 105 11.07 8.78 -4.97
C SER A 105 10.29 9.61 -6.01
N SER A 106 10.13 9.08 -7.22
CA SER A 106 9.44 9.68 -8.35
C SER A 106 8.48 8.69 -9.03
N GLY A 107 7.60 9.19 -9.90
CA GLY A 107 6.70 8.35 -10.68
C GLY A 107 5.60 7.67 -9.84
N SER A 108 5.13 6.52 -10.33
CA SER A 108 3.91 5.88 -9.84
C SER A 108 4.06 5.12 -8.52
N THR A 109 5.28 4.89 -8.02
CA THR A 109 5.54 4.23 -6.71
C THR A 109 5.95 5.21 -5.62
N ARG A 110 5.91 6.53 -5.91
CA ARG A 110 6.32 7.60 -5.00
C ARG A 110 5.52 7.63 -3.69
N HIS A 111 4.22 7.37 -3.73
CA HIS A 111 3.39 7.33 -2.53
C HIS A 111 3.82 6.19 -1.60
N ALA A 112 4.06 5.01 -2.16
CA ALA A 112 4.50 3.84 -1.41
C ALA A 112 5.91 4.04 -0.84
N MET A 113 6.82 4.66 -1.60
CA MET A 113 8.15 5.01 -1.10
C MET A 113 8.08 5.95 0.10
N ARG A 114 7.20 6.96 0.05
CA ARG A 114 7.03 7.89 1.17
C ARG A 114 6.43 7.18 2.38
N LEU A 115 5.43 6.32 2.20
CA LEU A 115 4.85 5.52 3.29
C LEU A 115 5.88 4.58 3.92
N ALA A 116 6.64 3.86 3.08
CA ALA A 116 7.73 2.96 3.49
C ALA A 116 8.71 3.68 4.43
N ARG A 117 9.24 4.83 3.99
CA ARG A 117 10.21 5.61 4.77
C ARG A 117 9.63 6.28 6.02
N THR A 118 8.37 6.67 5.97
CA THR A 118 7.76 7.44 7.08
C THR A 118 7.36 6.54 8.23
N ALA A 119 6.90 5.31 7.95
CA ALA A 119 6.31 4.49 9.00
C ALA A 119 6.37 2.98 8.80
N VAL A 120 6.39 2.48 7.56
CA VAL A 120 6.17 1.05 7.28
C VAL A 120 7.45 0.22 7.35
N CYS A 121 8.60 0.77 6.96
CA CYS A 121 9.87 0.04 6.96
C CYS A 121 10.87 0.64 7.97
N ASP A 122 11.60 -0.23 8.65
CA ASP A 122 12.83 0.06 9.37
C ASP A 122 13.98 -0.65 8.66
N GLY A 123 14.69 0.10 7.82
CA GLY A 123 15.66 -0.45 6.88
C GLY A 123 15.04 -1.55 6.00
N PRO A 124 15.65 -2.75 5.91
CA PRO A 124 15.13 -3.87 5.13
C PRO A 124 14.01 -4.66 5.83
N THR A 125 13.52 -4.21 6.99
CA THR A 125 12.51 -4.94 7.78
C THR A 125 11.22 -4.14 7.92
N PRO A 126 10.05 -4.78 8.12
CA PRO A 126 8.86 -4.07 8.59
C PRO A 126 9.13 -3.38 9.92
N ASN A 127 8.60 -2.17 10.10
CA ASN A 127 8.71 -1.40 11.35
C ASN A 127 7.78 -1.99 12.44
N GLY A 128 8.07 -3.20 12.89
CA GLY A 128 7.29 -3.93 13.89
C GLY A 128 5.92 -4.37 13.37
N ASP A 129 4.89 -4.19 14.18
CA ASP A 129 3.50 -4.53 13.85
C ASP A 129 2.71 -3.32 13.31
N ALA A 130 1.46 -3.58 12.87
CA ALA A 130 0.57 -2.54 12.37
C ALA A 130 0.33 -1.41 13.39
N THR A 131 0.28 -1.72 14.68
CA THR A 131 0.09 -0.73 15.75
C THR A 131 1.28 0.23 15.83
N ASN A 132 2.51 -0.28 15.73
CA ASN A 132 3.71 0.53 15.72
C ASN A 132 3.81 1.39 14.46
N MET A 133 3.48 0.82 13.28
CA MET A 133 3.45 1.56 12.03
C MET A 133 2.44 2.72 12.07
N LEU A 134 1.21 2.48 12.52
CA LEU A 134 0.19 3.53 12.64
C LEU A 134 0.59 4.63 13.63
N ARG A 135 1.18 4.25 14.76
CA ARG A 135 1.73 5.20 15.73
C ARG A 135 2.84 6.05 15.12
N THR A 136 3.74 5.44 14.37
CA THR A 136 4.85 6.11 13.69
C THR A 136 4.31 7.06 12.62
N LEU A 137 3.34 6.62 11.81
CA LEU A 137 2.70 7.44 10.77
C LEU A 137 1.99 8.66 11.36
N LYS A 138 1.27 8.48 12.48
CA LYS A 138 0.62 9.58 13.19
C LYS A 138 1.64 10.60 13.71
N ARG A 139 2.82 10.16 14.16
CA ARG A 139 3.92 11.04 14.61
C ARG A 139 4.63 11.73 13.45
N GLY A 140 4.91 11.00 12.37
CA GLY A 140 5.55 11.54 11.16
C GLY A 140 4.64 12.45 10.34
N GLY A 141 3.32 12.36 10.51
CA GLY A 141 2.35 13.34 10.01
C GLY A 141 2.26 14.63 10.84
N MET A 142 2.86 14.63 12.05
CA MET A 142 3.03 15.80 12.91
C MET A 142 4.45 16.36 12.78
N VAL A 143 4.99 16.47 11.55
CA VAL A 143 6.12 17.40 11.36
C VAL A 143 5.55 18.79 11.65
N GLU A 144 5.86 19.29 12.85
CA GLU A 144 5.58 20.66 13.27
C GLU A 144 6.13 21.63 12.22
N ARG A 145 5.35 22.69 12.01
CA ARG A 145 5.65 23.81 11.13
C ARG A 145 6.98 24.46 11.47
#